data_AF-A0AAU6BAI7-F1
#
_entry.id   AF-A0AAU6BAI7-F1
#
_cell.length_a   1.000
_cell.length_b   1.000
_cell.length_c   1.000
_cell.angle_alpha   90.00
_cell.angle_beta   90.00
_cell.angle_gamma   90.00
#
_symmetry.space_group_name_H-M   'P 1'
#
loop_
_entity.id
_entity.type
_entity.pdbx_description
1 polymer ?
#
loop_
_entity_poly.entity_id
_entity_poly.type
_entity_poly.pdbx_seq_one_letter_code
_entity_poly.pdbx_strand_id
1 'polypeptide(L)'
;MVTHPFHPLCGRDLPVLFERRTRRGLWFVCEVDGKQRATLRQEWTDRGAPAGDQRLSADGLTALREVVDAVAGRRSGTTQVGE
;
A
#
# COMPACT_ATOMS: atom_id res chain seq x y z
N MET A 1 1.52 -5.25 -11.53
CA MET A 1 2.28 -5.96 -12.57
C MET A 1 3.71 -6.31 -12.17
N VAL A 2 4.21 -7.47 -12.60
CA VAL A 2 5.65 -7.84 -12.54
C VAL A 2 6.40 -7.15 -13.67
N THR A 3 7.48 -6.44 -13.36
CA THR A 3 8.19 -5.56 -14.32
C THR A 3 9.61 -6.02 -14.66
N HIS A 4 10.18 -6.96 -13.91
CA HIS A 4 11.56 -7.37 -14.14
C HIS A 4 11.72 -8.23 -15.41
N PRO A 5 12.57 -7.82 -16.38
CA PRO A 5 12.57 -8.39 -17.74
C PRO A 5 13.00 -9.86 -17.81
N PHE A 6 13.77 -10.34 -16.84
CA PHE A 6 14.23 -11.73 -16.78
C PHE A 6 13.38 -12.61 -15.86
N HIS A 7 12.28 -12.10 -15.31
CA HIS A 7 11.41 -12.89 -14.45
C HIS A 7 10.40 -13.68 -15.31
N PRO A 8 10.18 -15.00 -15.07
CA PRO A 8 9.24 -15.81 -15.85
C PRO A 8 7.79 -15.29 -15.86
N LEU A 9 7.44 -14.47 -14.86
CA LEU A 9 6.11 -13.87 -14.71
C LEU A 9 6.05 -12.41 -15.18
N CYS A 10 7.08 -11.90 -15.88
CA CYS A 10 7.13 -10.52 -16.38
C CYS A 10 5.86 -10.18 -17.20
N GLY A 11 5.31 -8.98 -16.97
CA GLY A 11 4.09 -8.51 -17.62
C GLY A 11 2.78 -9.05 -17.02
N ARG A 12 2.84 -9.99 -16.06
CA ARG A 12 1.63 -10.52 -15.41
C ARG A 12 1.22 -9.67 -14.21
N ASP A 13 -0.09 -9.55 -14.01
CA ASP A 13 -0.68 -9.08 -12.75
C ASP A 13 -0.97 -10.27 -11.85
N LEU A 14 -0.42 -10.22 -10.63
CA LEU A 14 -0.56 -11.29 -9.65
C LEU A 14 -1.25 -10.76 -8.39
N PRO A 15 -2.21 -11.50 -7.82
CA PRO A 15 -2.78 -11.17 -6.53
C PRO A 15 -1.71 -11.20 -5.45
N VAL A 16 -1.62 -10.14 -4.65
CA VAL A 16 -0.76 -10.11 -3.47
C VAL A 16 -1.50 -10.77 -2.32
N LEU A 17 -0.93 -11.87 -1.80
CA LEU A 17 -1.46 -12.55 -0.61
C LEU A 17 -1.08 -11.79 0.65
N PHE A 18 0.20 -11.40 0.77
CA PHE A 18 0.67 -10.57 1.87
C PHE A 18 2.00 -9.89 1.56
N GLU A 19 2.28 -8.85 2.33
CA GLU A 19 3.53 -8.11 2.33
C GLU A 19 4.49 -8.65 3.40
N ARG A 20 5.77 -8.77 3.04
CA ARG A 20 6.83 -9.16 3.96
C ARG A 20 7.91 -8.08 3.99
N ARG A 21 7.99 -7.37 5.11
CA ARG A 21 9.02 -6.36 5.38
C ARG A 21 10.21 -7.00 6.07
N THR A 22 11.40 -6.79 5.52
CA THR A 22 12.66 -7.35 6.03
C THR A 22 13.73 -6.25 6.10
N ARG A 23 14.88 -6.53 6.74
CA ARG A 23 16.03 -5.62 6.67
C ARG A 23 16.56 -5.39 5.25
N ARG A 24 16.23 -6.27 4.30
CA ARG A 24 16.60 -6.14 2.88
C ARG A 24 15.51 -5.48 2.03
N GLY A 25 14.49 -4.88 2.66
CA GLY A 25 13.40 -4.19 1.98
C GLY A 25 12.07 -4.95 1.99
N LEU A 26 11.15 -4.47 1.14
CA LEU A 26 9.79 -4.98 0.99
C LEU A 26 9.71 -6.07 -0.10
N TRP A 27 9.04 -7.16 0.25
CA TRP A 27 8.74 -8.27 -0.63
C TRP A 27 7.24 -8.51 -0.67
N PHE A 28 6.72 -8.85 -1.84
CA PHE A 28 5.34 -9.29 -2.03
C PHE A 28 5.31 -10.79 -2.19
N VAL A 29 4.44 -11.46 -1.43
CA VAL A 29 4.11 -12.87 -1.68
C VAL A 29 2.84 -12.88 -2.50
N CYS A 30 2.94 -13.37 -3.72
CA CYS A 30 1.88 -13.37 -4.70
C CYS A 30 1.38 -14.79 -4.97
N GLU A 31 0.10 -14.91 -5.27
CA GLU A 31 -0.48 -16.14 -5.79
C GLU A 31 -0.18 -16.27 -7.29
N VAL A 32 0.13 -17.49 -7.70
CA VAL A 32 0.31 -17.87 -9.11
C VAL A 32 -0.63 -19.03 -9.40
N ASP A 33 -1.56 -18.79 -10.33
CA ASP A 33 -2.49 -19.78 -10.88
C ASP A 33 -3.24 -20.61 -9.80
N GLY A 34 -3.58 -19.97 -8.67
CA GLY A 34 -4.36 -20.56 -7.57
C GLY A 34 -3.67 -21.70 -6.80
N LYS A 35 -2.41 -22.02 -7.10
CA LYS A 35 -1.72 -23.21 -6.56
C LYS A 35 -0.33 -22.93 -6.04
N GLN A 36 0.33 -21.93 -6.61
CA GLN A 36 1.73 -21.62 -6.36
C GLN A 36 1.88 -20.25 -5.71
N ARG A 37 3.03 -20.04 -5.08
CA ARG A 37 3.41 -18.76 -4.50
C ARG A 37 4.70 -18.29 -5.16
N ALA A 38 4.72 -17.03 -5.57
CA ALA A 38 5.93 -16.34 -6.00
C ALA A 38 6.28 -15.24 -4.99
N THR A 39 7.55 -15.09 -4.66
CA THR A 39 8.02 -13.96 -3.82
C THR A 39 8.73 -12.97 -4.72
N LEU A 40 8.20 -11.74 -4.80
CA LEU A 40 8.71 -10.68 -5.65
C LEU A 40 9.30 -9.55 -4.82
N ARG A 41 10.45 -9.03 -5.25
CA ARG A 41 10.97 -7.76 -4.71
C ARG A 41 10.08 -6.63 -5.20
N GLN A 42 9.87 -5.62 -4.37
CA GLN A 42 9.07 -4.45 -4.78
C GLN A 42 9.60 -3.78 -6.06
N GLU A 43 10.92 -3.68 -6.21
CA GLU A 43 11.57 -3.10 -7.40
C GLU A 43 11.31 -3.89 -8.70
N TRP A 44 10.77 -5.12 -8.60
CA TRP A 44 10.34 -5.95 -9.72
C TRP A 44 8.83 -5.87 -9.98
N THR A 45 8.19 -4.90 -9.36
CA THR A 45 6.77 -4.61 -9.56
C THR A 45 6.59 -3.16 -9.97
N ASP A 46 5.43 -2.88 -10.55
CA ASP A 46 4.96 -1.50 -10.80
C ASP A 46 4.53 -0.77 -9.51
N ARG A 47 4.59 -1.42 -8.34
CA ARG A 47 4.16 -0.87 -7.05
C ARG A 47 5.21 0.05 -6.45
N GLY A 48 5.48 1.16 -7.14
CA GLY A 48 6.02 2.42 -6.61
C GLY A 48 7.26 2.37 -5.72
N ALA A 49 7.62 3.53 -5.17
CA ALA A 49 8.79 3.66 -4.30
C ALA A 49 8.64 2.83 -3.01
N PRO A 50 9.74 2.29 -2.46
CA PRO A 50 9.71 1.59 -1.20
C PRO A 50 9.14 2.48 -0.10
N ALA A 51 8.31 1.87 0.74
CA ALA A 51 7.79 2.56 1.91
C ALA A 51 8.99 2.96 2.79
N GLY A 52 8.98 4.22 3.24
CA GLY A 52 10.12 4.87 3.88
C GLY A 52 10.67 4.13 5.11
N ASP A 53 11.83 4.58 5.59
CA ASP A 53 12.57 3.95 6.69
C ASP A 53 11.72 3.77 7.96
N GLN A 54 10.82 4.71 8.25
CA GLN A 54 9.81 4.54 9.29
C GLN A 54 8.48 4.03 8.73
N ARG A 55 7.81 3.20 9.54
CA ARG A 55 6.43 2.74 9.28
C ARG A 55 5.43 3.90 9.16
N LEU A 56 5.71 5.03 9.83
CA LEU A 56 4.88 6.23 9.82
C LEU A 56 5.81 7.44 9.65
N SER A 57 5.45 8.36 8.77
CA SER A 57 6.12 9.66 8.65
C SER A 57 5.38 10.70 9.50
N ALA A 58 6.12 11.62 10.11
CA ALA A 58 5.53 12.73 10.86
C ALA A 58 4.63 13.60 9.96
N ASP A 59 5.08 13.88 8.75
CA ASP A 59 4.31 14.63 7.75
C ASP A 59 3.03 13.88 7.35
N GLY A 60 3.11 12.56 7.16
CA GLY A 60 1.95 11.74 6.82
C GLY A 60 0.92 11.66 7.95
N LEU A 61 1.37 11.58 9.20
CA LEU A 61 0.49 11.63 10.37
C LEU A 61 -0.17 13.00 10.55
N THR A 62 0.58 14.07 10.27
CA THR A 62 0.04 15.44 10.29
C THR A 62 -1.03 15.61 9.21
N ALA A 63 -0.75 15.22 7.98
CA ALA A 63 -1.71 15.27 6.88
C ALA A 63 -2.95 14.41 7.16
N LEU A 64 -2.79 13.21 7.72
CA LEU A 64 -3.91 12.36 8.12
C LEU A 64 -4.78 13.03 9.19
N ARG A 65 -4.16 13.67 10.19
CA ARG A 65 -4.89 14.38 11.25
C ARG A 65 -5.77 15.48 10.66
N GLU A 66 -5.24 16.29 9.74
CA GLU A 66 -6.01 17.35 9.08
C GLU A 66 -7.26 16.79 8.36
N VAL A 67 -7.11 15.66 7.67
CA VAL A 67 -8.23 14.98 7.00
C VAL A 67 -9.28 14.51 8.01
N VAL A 68 -8.84 13.89 9.12
CA VAL A 68 -9.74 13.41 10.18
C VAL A 68 -10.50 14.58 10.81
N ASP A 69 -9.81 15.67 11.14
CA ASP A 69 -10.41 16.87 11.74
C ASP A 69 -11.43 17.49 10.79
N ALA A 70 -11.14 17.57 9.48
CA ALA A 70 -12.08 18.06 8.47
C ALA A 70 -13.33 17.17 8.34
N VAL A 71 -13.18 15.85 8.40
CA VAL A 71 -14.31 14.90 8.36
C VAL A 71 -15.16 15.01 9.64
N ALA A 72 -14.52 15.13 10.80
CA ALA A 72 -15.21 15.27 12.09
C ALA A 72 -15.97 16.61 12.18
N GLY A 73 -15.34 17.72 11.77
CA GLY A 73 -15.95 19.04 11.74
C GLY A 73 -17.19 19.10 10.84
N ARG A 74 -17.17 18.41 9.69
CA ARG A 74 -18.35 18.29 8.81
C ARG A 74 -19.51 17.55 9.45
N ARG A 75 -19.24 16.51 10.26
CA ARG A 75 -20.29 15.76 10.97
C ARG A 75 -20.98 16.59 12.05
N SER A 76 -20.25 17.49 12.71
CA SER A 76 -20.80 18.37 13.73
C SER A 76 -21.65 19.52 13.16
N GLY A 77 -21.48 19.85 11.87
CA GLY A 77 -22.26 20.90 11.19
C GLY A 77 -23.68 20.49 10.78
N THR A 78 -24.06 19.21 10.91
CA THR A 78 -25.38 18.70 10.48
C THR A 78 -26.47 18.77 11.57
N THR A 79 -26.14 19.16 12.80
CA THR A 79 -27.12 19.16 13.92
C THR A 79 -27.87 20.49 14.11
N GLN A 80 -27.59 21.54 13.34
CA GLN A 80 -28.31 22.83 13.51
C GLN A 80 -29.39 23.06 12.43
N VAL A 81 -30.52 22.36 12.54
CA VAL A 81 -31.81 22.78 11.95
C VAL A 81 -32.93 22.37 12.91
N GLY A 82 -33.69 23.36 13.40
CA GLY A 82 -34.92 23.14 14.17
C GLY A 82 -35.14 24.20 15.23
N GLU A 83 -35.58 25.38 14.78
CA GLU A 83 -36.24 26.41 15.59
C GLU A 83 -37.65 25.94 16.00
#